data_AF-A0A9D8GVE5-F1
#
_entry.id   AF-A0A9D8GVE5-F1
#
_cell.length_a   1.000
_cell.length_b   1.000
_cell.length_c   1.000
_cell.angle_alpha   90.00
_cell.angle_beta   90.00
_cell.angle_gamma   90.00
#
_symmetry.space_group_name_H-M   'P 1'
#
loop_
_entity.id
_entity.type
_entity.pdbx_description
1 polymer ?
#
loop_
_entity_poly.entity_id
_entity_poly.type
_entity_poly.pdbx_seq_one_letter_code
_entity_poly.pdbx_strand_id
1 'polypeptide(L)'
;MPTAAQIAERAGYSVRSIFERFPDLGKLRVAAADYSLAQAAALAPPRQVDGDRQARIRSQVETRAGTCERGVALWRVLLATAEEEEELRPRIRIARERTVERLEVMYRPELSTLPERDRKHMLIALEAILDHESWAPMREIHGLSFEEGCAVWIHAIDRMLPPTPAA
;
A
#
# COMPACT_ATOMS: atom_id res chain seq x y z
N MET A 1 -17.37 -10.99 0.86
CA MET A 1 -17.82 -9.79 0.12
C MET A 1 -19.09 -9.25 0.78
N PRO A 2 -19.19 -7.94 1.07
CA PRO A 2 -20.41 -7.36 1.63
C PRO A 2 -21.53 -7.29 0.57
N THR A 3 -22.77 -7.51 0.99
CA THR A 3 -23.97 -7.39 0.13
C THR A 3 -24.40 -5.93 -0.02
N ALA A 4 -25.22 -5.63 -1.03
CA ALA A 4 -25.78 -4.28 -1.20
C ALA A 4 -26.55 -3.81 0.06
N ALA A 5 -27.28 -4.71 0.73
CA ALA A 5 -27.99 -4.41 1.97
C ALA A 5 -27.04 -4.02 3.11
N GLN A 6 -25.96 -4.78 3.32
CA GLN A 6 -24.95 -4.48 4.34
C GLN A 6 -24.21 -3.16 4.07
N ILE A 7 -23.94 -2.86 2.79
CA ILE A 7 -23.34 -1.59 2.40
C ILE A 7 -24.29 -0.43 2.68
N ALA A 8 -25.56 -0.58 2.30
CA ALA A 8 -26.60 0.44 2.48
C ALA A 8 -26.81 0.76 3.96
N GLU A 9 -26.97 -0.27 4.78
CA GLU A 9 -27.12 -0.16 6.23
C GLU A 9 -25.92 0.58 6.85
N ARG A 10 -24.69 0.16 6.55
CA ARG A 10 -23.48 0.78 7.09
C ARG A 10 -23.29 2.22 6.61
N ALA A 11 -23.77 2.55 5.41
CA ALA A 11 -23.67 3.89 4.84
C ALA A 11 -24.84 4.80 5.25
N GLY A 12 -25.86 4.29 5.94
CA GLY A 12 -27.06 5.05 6.29
C GLY A 12 -27.94 5.42 5.07
N TYR A 13 -27.87 4.62 4.00
CA TYR A 13 -28.64 4.83 2.77
C TYR A 13 -29.54 3.63 2.46
N SER A 14 -30.47 3.80 1.51
CA SER A 14 -31.25 2.68 0.97
C SER A 14 -30.46 1.91 -0.09
N VAL A 15 -30.78 0.63 -0.28
CA VAL A 15 -30.23 -0.20 -1.38
C VAL A 15 -30.49 0.46 -2.74
N ARG A 16 -31.68 1.07 -2.92
CA ARG A 16 -32.03 1.81 -4.13
C ARG A 16 -31.05 2.96 -4.40
N SER A 17 -30.68 3.73 -3.38
CA SER A 17 -29.77 4.87 -3.50
C SER A 17 -28.35 4.46 -3.93
N ILE A 18 -27.93 3.23 -3.62
CA ILE A 18 -26.67 2.66 -4.13
C ILE A 18 -26.80 2.44 -5.64
N PHE A 19 -27.84 1.73 -6.08
CA PHE A 19 -28.01 1.38 -7.49
C PHE A 19 -28.35 2.56 -8.40
N GLU A 20 -28.86 3.66 -7.85
CA GLU A 20 -28.98 4.94 -8.56
C GLU A 20 -27.61 5.56 -8.92
N ARG A 21 -26.54 5.21 -8.20
CA ARG A 21 -25.17 5.73 -8.40
C ARG A 21 -24.26 4.72 -9.08
N PHE A 22 -24.45 3.44 -8.78
CA PHE A 22 -23.60 2.36 -9.26
C PHE A 22 -24.48 1.29 -9.92
N PRO A 23 -24.32 1.01 -11.22
CA PRO A 23 -25.17 0.05 -11.94
C PRO A 23 -25.18 -1.35 -11.31
N ASP A 24 -24.07 -1.75 -10.70
CA ASP A 24 -23.92 -3.01 -9.99
C ASP A 24 -22.82 -2.89 -8.89
N LEU A 25 -22.64 -3.96 -8.11
CA LEU A 25 -21.63 -4.00 -7.05
C LEU A 25 -20.19 -4.04 -7.58
N GLY A 26 -19.96 -4.52 -8.81
CA GLY A 26 -18.65 -4.47 -9.46
C GLY A 26 -18.24 -3.02 -9.74
N LYS A 27 -19.14 -2.23 -10.35
CA LYS A 27 -18.91 -0.78 -10.57
C LYS A 27 -18.71 0.00 -9.28
N LEU A 28 -19.41 -0.38 -8.21
CA LEU A 28 -19.15 0.16 -6.88
C LEU A 28 -17.73 -0.18 -6.37
N ARG A 29 -17.25 -1.42 -6.55
CA ARG A 29 -15.89 -1.84 -6.15
C ARG A 29 -14.82 -1.11 -6.95
N VAL A 30 -15.00 -0.99 -8.26
CA VAL A 30 -14.12 -0.22 -9.15
C VAL A 30 -14.01 1.23 -8.66
N ALA A 31 -15.15 1.88 -8.38
CA ALA A 31 -15.16 3.24 -7.86
C ALA A 31 -14.52 3.35 -6.47
N ALA A 32 -14.75 2.38 -5.59
CA ALA A 32 -14.11 2.33 -4.27
C ALA A 32 -12.58 2.16 -4.38
N ALA A 33 -12.10 1.34 -5.32
CA ALA A 33 -10.68 1.19 -5.61
C ALA A 33 -10.06 2.50 -6.11
N ASP A 34 -10.71 3.17 -7.06
CA ASP A 34 -10.25 4.47 -7.57
C ASP A 34 -10.17 5.53 -6.47
N TYR A 35 -11.22 5.63 -5.65
CA TYR A 35 -11.25 6.52 -4.50
C TYR A 35 -10.13 6.21 -3.50
N SER A 36 -9.92 4.93 -3.17
CA SER A 36 -8.86 4.51 -2.26
C SER A 36 -7.46 4.82 -2.80
N LEU A 37 -7.22 4.61 -4.10
CA LEU A 37 -5.95 4.94 -4.74
C LEU A 37 -5.69 6.45 -4.73
N ALA A 38 -6.72 7.26 -4.96
CA ALA A 38 -6.61 8.71 -4.89
C ALA A 38 -6.29 9.18 -3.46
N GLN A 39 -6.98 8.64 -2.45
CA GLN A 39 -6.69 8.96 -1.05
C GLN A 39 -5.28 8.53 -0.63
N ALA A 40 -4.85 7.32 -1.02
CA ALA A 40 -3.51 6.84 -0.73
C ALA A 40 -2.45 7.76 -1.34
N ALA A 41 -2.63 8.19 -2.59
CA ALA A 41 -1.71 9.12 -3.24
C ALA A 41 -1.67 10.49 -2.53
N ALA A 42 -2.82 11.05 -2.16
CA ALA A 42 -2.90 12.34 -1.48
C ALA A 42 -2.19 12.33 -0.10
N LEU A 43 -2.20 11.19 0.59
CA LEU A 43 -1.61 11.04 1.93
C LEU A 43 -0.14 10.58 1.89
N ALA A 44 0.41 10.26 0.72
CA ALA A 44 1.71 9.64 0.58
C ALA A 44 2.80 10.45 -0.17
N PRO A 45 2.82 11.80 -0.17
CA PRO A 45 3.93 12.51 -0.80
C PRO A 45 5.27 12.10 -0.13
N PRO A 46 6.35 11.94 -0.91
CA PRO A 46 7.68 11.73 -0.37
C PRO A 46 8.06 12.86 0.60
N ARG A 47 8.56 12.50 1.77
CA ARG A 47 9.07 13.44 2.79
C ARG A 47 10.45 12.99 3.23
N GLN A 48 11.30 13.93 3.64
CA GLN A 48 12.67 13.63 4.10
C GLN A 48 13.55 13.00 3.01
N VAL A 49 13.27 13.24 1.73
CA VAL A 49 14.02 12.63 0.61
C VAL A 49 15.52 12.95 0.68
N ASP A 50 15.87 14.15 1.13
CA ASP A 50 17.26 14.59 1.32
C ASP A 50 17.74 14.45 2.78
N GLY A 51 16.92 13.85 3.64
CA GLY A 51 17.28 13.56 5.04
C GLY A 51 18.26 12.39 5.12
N ASP A 52 18.76 12.10 6.32
CA ASP A 52 19.60 10.92 6.55
C ASP A 52 18.85 9.59 6.28
N ARG A 53 19.60 8.49 6.24
CA ARG A 53 19.05 7.14 5.98
C ARG A 53 17.88 6.80 6.90
N GLN A 54 18.02 7.06 8.20
CA GLN A 54 17.01 6.69 9.20
C GLN A 54 15.76 7.56 9.06
N ALA A 55 15.93 8.85 8.77
CA ALA A 55 14.82 9.76 8.46
C ALA A 55 14.03 9.29 7.22
N ARG A 56 14.73 8.84 6.17
CA ARG A 56 14.11 8.30 4.94
C ARG A 56 13.35 7.01 5.21
N ILE A 57 13.96 6.05 5.91
CA ILE A 57 13.32 4.78 6.25
C ILE A 57 12.07 5.02 7.10
N ARG A 58 12.17 5.82 8.17
CA ARG A 58 11.03 6.13 9.03
C ARG A 58 9.90 6.80 8.26
N SER A 59 10.21 7.82 7.45
CA SER A 59 9.23 8.53 6.61
C SER A 59 8.50 7.61 5.63
N GLN A 60 9.22 6.69 4.97
CA GLN A 60 8.62 5.69 4.07
C GLN A 60 7.71 4.73 4.85
N VAL A 61 8.21 4.19 5.97
CA VAL A 61 7.49 3.19 6.77
C VAL A 61 6.22 3.77 7.36
N GLU A 62 6.26 4.92 8.02
CA GLU A 62 5.07 5.55 8.62
C GLU A 62 3.99 5.85 7.56
N THR A 63 4.42 6.35 6.40
CA THR A 63 3.52 6.63 5.27
C THR A 63 2.86 5.36 4.75
N ARG A 64 3.65 4.30 4.58
CA ARG A 64 3.17 3.02 4.06
C ARG A 64 2.28 2.31 5.08
N ALA A 65 2.71 2.23 6.33
CA ALA A 65 1.95 1.64 7.44
C ALA A 65 0.60 2.32 7.60
N GLY A 66 0.56 3.66 7.58
CA GLY A 66 -0.70 4.39 7.63
C GLY A 66 -1.62 4.10 6.43
N THR A 67 -1.05 3.91 5.24
CA THR A 67 -1.82 3.50 4.05
C THR A 67 -2.39 2.10 4.22
N CYS A 68 -1.59 1.15 4.69
CA CYS A 68 -2.03 -0.22 4.95
C CYS A 68 -3.10 -0.26 6.04
N GLU A 69 -2.90 0.42 7.16
CA GLU A 69 -3.84 0.45 8.30
C GLU A 69 -5.26 0.86 7.88
N ARG A 70 -5.37 1.82 6.95
CA ARG A 70 -6.68 2.25 6.41
C ARG A 70 -7.20 1.36 5.27
N GLY A 71 -6.31 0.68 4.56
CA GLY A 71 -6.59 0.06 3.26
C GLY A 71 -6.73 -1.47 3.25
N VAL A 72 -6.24 -2.18 4.28
CA VAL A 72 -6.14 -3.66 4.27
C VAL A 72 -7.46 -4.35 3.92
N ALA A 73 -8.58 -3.92 4.53
CA ALA A 73 -9.87 -4.57 4.32
C ALA A 73 -10.35 -4.45 2.86
N LEU A 74 -10.19 -3.27 2.26
CA LEU A 74 -10.51 -3.07 0.84
C LEU A 74 -9.53 -3.83 -0.05
N TRP A 75 -8.23 -3.78 0.26
CA TRP A 75 -7.20 -4.47 -0.52
C TRP A 75 -7.49 -5.98 -0.64
N ARG A 76 -7.87 -6.64 0.46
CA ARG A 76 -8.28 -8.06 0.47
C ARG A 76 -9.47 -8.32 -0.46
N VAL A 77 -10.46 -7.42 -0.45
CA VAL A 77 -11.60 -7.51 -1.35
C VAL A 77 -11.15 -7.41 -2.80
N LEU A 78 -10.30 -6.42 -3.12
CA LEU A 78 -9.81 -6.22 -4.49
C LEU A 78 -9.04 -7.44 -5.00
N LEU A 79 -8.16 -8.01 -4.18
CA LEU A 79 -7.41 -9.22 -4.55
C LEU A 79 -8.32 -10.42 -4.77
N ALA A 80 -9.30 -10.62 -3.88
CA ALA A 80 -10.23 -11.76 -3.97
C ALA A 80 -11.16 -11.70 -5.19
N THR A 81 -11.40 -10.51 -5.76
CA THR A 81 -12.30 -10.34 -6.91
C THR A 81 -11.58 -10.01 -8.22
N ALA A 82 -10.26 -9.81 -8.22
CA ALA A 82 -9.51 -9.37 -9.40
C ALA A 82 -9.47 -10.40 -10.54
N GLU A 83 -9.69 -11.69 -10.24
CA GLU A 83 -9.77 -12.72 -11.28
C GLU A 83 -11.06 -12.58 -12.11
N GLU A 84 -12.17 -12.28 -11.44
CA GLU A 84 -13.51 -12.15 -12.03
C GLU A 84 -13.76 -10.76 -12.61
N GLU A 85 -13.13 -9.72 -12.03
CA GLU A 85 -13.30 -8.32 -12.42
C GLU A 85 -12.03 -7.77 -13.07
N GLU A 86 -11.95 -7.85 -14.40
CA GLU A 86 -10.79 -7.41 -15.18
C GLU A 86 -10.41 -5.94 -14.93
N GLU A 87 -11.39 -5.08 -14.64
CA GLU A 87 -11.19 -3.66 -14.33
C GLU A 87 -10.36 -3.42 -13.05
N LEU A 88 -10.29 -4.39 -12.11
CA LEU A 88 -9.54 -4.23 -10.86
C LEU A 88 -8.04 -4.51 -11.01
N ARG A 89 -7.65 -5.39 -11.95
CA ARG A 89 -6.24 -5.74 -12.20
C ARG A 89 -5.33 -4.54 -12.46
N PRO A 90 -5.66 -3.58 -13.37
CA PRO A 90 -4.81 -2.42 -13.58
C PRO A 90 -4.71 -1.52 -12.34
N ARG A 91 -5.74 -1.46 -11.48
CA ARG A 91 -5.74 -0.65 -10.25
C ARG A 91 -4.82 -1.23 -9.19
N ILE A 92 -4.85 -2.55 -9.00
CA ILE A 92 -3.91 -3.27 -8.14
C ILE A 92 -2.48 -3.03 -8.63
N ARG A 93 -2.25 -3.15 -9.94
CA ARG A 93 -0.94 -2.90 -10.54
C ARG A 93 -0.46 -1.46 -10.28
N ILE A 94 -1.30 -0.45 -10.53
CA ILE A 94 -0.98 0.96 -10.26
C ILE A 94 -0.65 1.19 -8.79
N ALA A 95 -1.34 0.54 -7.85
CA ALA A 95 -1.06 0.65 -6.42
C ALA A 95 0.36 0.18 -6.07
N ARG A 96 0.76 -0.96 -6.66
CA ARG A 96 2.09 -1.55 -6.47
C ARG A 96 3.17 -0.71 -7.14
N GLU A 97 2.95 -0.29 -8.39
CA GLU A 97 3.84 0.60 -9.13
C GLU A 97 4.14 1.89 -8.37
N ARG A 98 3.12 2.57 -7.83
CA ARG A 98 3.31 3.78 -7.00
C ARG A 98 4.12 3.53 -5.73
N THR A 99 4.02 2.33 -5.17
CA THR A 99 4.82 1.95 -4.00
C THR A 99 6.29 1.83 -4.40
N VAL A 100 6.57 1.17 -5.53
CA VAL A 100 7.93 1.03 -6.10
C VAL A 100 8.53 2.39 -6.46
N GLU A 101 7.80 3.24 -7.18
CA GLU A 101 8.23 4.59 -7.55
C GLU A 101 8.66 5.41 -6.32
N ARG A 102 7.91 5.30 -5.22
CA ARG A 102 8.26 5.98 -3.97
C ARG A 102 9.53 5.39 -3.35
N LEU A 103 9.70 4.07 -3.36
CA LEU A 103 10.90 3.40 -2.85
C LEU A 103 12.16 3.83 -3.63
N GLU A 104 12.05 3.94 -4.96
CA GLU A 104 13.13 4.43 -5.81
C GLU A 104 13.57 5.85 -5.44
N VAL A 105 12.61 6.73 -5.15
CA VAL A 105 12.91 8.11 -4.73
C VAL A 105 13.54 8.14 -3.34
N MET A 106 12.96 7.43 -2.36
CA MET A 106 13.42 7.48 -0.97
C MET A 106 14.78 6.83 -0.74
N TYR A 107 15.08 5.77 -1.47
CA TYR A 107 16.30 5.00 -1.29
C TYR A 107 17.26 5.17 -2.46
N ARG A 108 17.10 6.24 -3.24
CA ARG A 108 18.00 6.57 -4.35
C ARG A 108 19.48 6.46 -3.99
N PRO A 109 19.97 7.01 -2.84
CA PRO A 109 21.39 6.92 -2.51
C PRO A 109 21.87 5.47 -2.40
N GLU A 110 21.14 4.64 -1.65
CA GLU A 110 21.42 3.21 -1.48
C GLU A 110 21.30 2.43 -2.78
N LEU A 111 20.21 2.62 -3.51
CA LEU A 111 19.91 1.88 -4.74
C LEU A 111 20.88 2.21 -5.88
N SER A 112 21.52 3.38 -5.83
CA SER A 112 22.50 3.82 -6.83
C SER A 112 23.80 3.00 -6.81
N THR A 113 24.10 2.33 -5.70
CA THR A 113 25.31 1.48 -5.57
C THR A 113 25.14 0.10 -6.18
N LEU A 114 23.91 -0.27 -6.56
CA LEU A 114 23.59 -1.60 -7.07
C LEU A 114 23.61 -1.61 -8.61
N PRO A 115 24.10 -2.69 -9.24
CA PRO A 115 23.84 -2.94 -10.65
C PRO A 115 22.33 -2.96 -10.93
N GLU A 116 21.92 -2.58 -12.15
CA GLU A 116 20.50 -2.44 -12.53
C GLU A 116 19.65 -3.67 -12.17
N ARG A 117 20.18 -4.87 -12.45
CA ARG A 117 19.50 -6.13 -12.13
C ARG A 117 19.25 -6.28 -10.63
N ASP A 118 20.25 -6.00 -9.82
CA ASP A 118 20.17 -6.19 -8.37
C ASP A 118 19.31 -5.09 -7.72
N ARG A 119 19.34 -3.87 -8.27
CA ARG A 119 18.40 -2.80 -7.93
C ARG A 119 16.95 -3.23 -8.18
N LYS A 120 16.66 -3.84 -9.33
CA LYS A 120 15.31 -4.36 -9.65
C LYS A 120 14.88 -5.44 -8.66
N HIS A 121 15.76 -6.39 -8.34
CA HIS A 121 15.47 -7.42 -7.34
C HIS A 121 15.21 -6.81 -5.95
N MET A 122 16.00 -5.81 -5.54
CA MET A 122 15.81 -5.11 -4.27
C MET A 122 14.45 -4.42 -4.20
N LEU A 123 14.04 -3.72 -5.26
CA LEU A 123 12.73 -3.05 -5.31
C LEU A 123 11.56 -4.04 -5.23
N ILE A 124 11.65 -5.18 -5.92
CA ILE A 124 10.64 -6.25 -5.82
C ILE A 124 10.56 -6.80 -4.39
N ALA A 125 11.71 -7.05 -3.76
CA ALA A 125 11.76 -7.55 -2.39
C ALA A 125 11.20 -6.54 -1.38
N LEU A 126 11.56 -5.26 -1.51
CA LEU A 126 11.04 -4.19 -0.67
C LEU A 126 9.54 -3.99 -0.84
N GLU A 127 9.02 -4.04 -2.06
CA GLU A 127 7.57 -3.94 -2.34
C GLU A 127 6.81 -5.10 -1.68
N ALA A 128 7.31 -6.33 -1.80
CA ALA A 128 6.67 -7.51 -1.22
C ALA A 128 6.58 -7.43 0.32
N ILE A 129 7.65 -7.04 1.01
CA ILE A 129 7.63 -6.93 2.48
C ILE A 129 6.78 -5.75 2.98
N LEU A 130 6.58 -4.73 2.14
CA LEU A 130 5.78 -3.56 2.43
C LEU A 130 4.34 -3.67 1.91
N ASP A 131 3.88 -4.84 1.46
CA ASP A 131 2.50 -4.99 1.00
C ASP A 131 1.49 -5.04 2.18
N HIS A 132 0.22 -4.74 1.90
CA HIS A 132 -0.88 -4.88 2.85
C HIS A 132 -0.97 -6.31 3.40
N GLU A 133 -0.65 -7.30 2.56
CA GLU A 133 -0.64 -8.72 2.91
C GLU A 133 0.46 -9.05 3.93
N SER A 134 1.55 -8.29 3.95
CA SER A 134 2.63 -8.38 4.95
C SER A 134 2.32 -7.57 6.21
N TRP A 135 1.55 -6.47 6.08
CA TRP A 135 1.12 -5.66 7.24
C TRP A 135 0.09 -6.40 8.11
N ALA A 136 -0.94 -6.97 7.49
CA ALA A 136 -2.10 -7.44 8.24
C ALA A 136 -1.80 -8.56 9.26
N PRO A 137 -0.98 -9.59 8.95
CA PRO A 137 -0.59 -10.60 9.93
C PRO A 137 0.16 -10.03 11.13
N MET A 138 0.95 -8.97 10.97
CA MET A 138 1.62 -8.31 12.09
C MET A 138 0.61 -7.75 13.09
N ARG A 139 -0.49 -7.19 12.60
CA ARG A 139 -1.58 -6.64 13.44
C ARG A 139 -2.43 -7.76 14.03
N GLU A 140 -2.87 -8.69 13.20
CA GLU A 140 -3.96 -9.63 13.52
C GLU A 140 -3.48 -10.93 14.17
N ILE A 141 -2.33 -11.45 13.76
CA ILE A 141 -1.79 -12.75 14.22
C ILE A 141 -0.74 -12.51 15.30
N HIS A 142 0.17 -11.58 15.07
CA HIS A 142 1.24 -11.26 16.02
C HIS A 142 0.82 -10.24 17.09
N GLY A 143 -0.34 -9.60 16.93
CA GLY A 143 -0.88 -8.68 17.93
C GLY A 143 -0.06 -7.42 18.15
N LEU A 144 0.81 -7.05 17.20
CA LEU A 144 1.68 -5.89 17.33
C LEU A 144 0.86 -4.59 17.37
N SER A 145 1.38 -3.56 18.04
CA SER A 145 0.92 -2.16 17.92
C SER A 145 1.36 -1.55 16.59
N PHE A 146 0.79 -0.38 16.23
CA PHE A 146 1.12 0.28 14.96
C PHE A 146 2.61 0.64 14.94
N GLU A 147 3.10 1.12 16.08
CA GLU A 147 4.48 1.50 16.33
C GLU A 147 5.41 0.26 16.28
N GLU A 148 5.00 -0.86 16.87
CA GLU A 148 5.74 -2.12 16.82
C GLU A 148 5.83 -2.68 15.39
N GLY A 149 4.72 -2.65 14.64
CA GLY A 149 4.71 -3.03 13.22
C GLY A 149 5.61 -2.11 12.37
N CYS A 150 5.59 -0.80 12.63
CA CYS A 150 6.53 0.13 12.01
C CYS A 150 7.98 -0.22 12.36
N ALA A 151 8.28 -0.54 13.61
CA ALA A 151 9.63 -0.90 14.04
C ALA A 151 10.14 -2.15 13.34
N VAL A 152 9.29 -3.17 13.12
CA VAL A 152 9.63 -4.37 12.34
C VAL A 152 10.03 -4.00 10.91
N TRP A 153 9.23 -3.19 10.22
CA TRP A 153 9.53 -2.75 8.86
C TRP A 153 10.78 -1.87 8.77
N ILE A 154 10.97 -0.93 9.71
CA ILE A 154 12.18 -0.10 9.78
C ILE A 154 13.41 -1.00 9.87
N HIS A 155 13.41 -1.95 10.80
CA HIS A 155 14.54 -2.85 11.01
C HIS A 155 14.80 -3.76 9.80
N ALA A 156 13.74 -4.29 9.16
CA ALA A 156 13.88 -5.12 7.97
C ALA A 156 14.49 -4.34 6.79
N ILE A 157 13.95 -3.16 6.50
CA ILE A 157 14.44 -2.31 5.40
C ILE A 157 15.88 -1.87 5.64
N ASP A 158 16.20 -1.47 6.87
CA ASP A 158 17.54 -1.00 7.21
C ASP A 158 18.60 -2.09 6.98
N ARG A 159 18.24 -3.37 7.21
CA ARG A 159 19.10 -4.52 6.92
C ARG A 159 19.15 -4.93 5.44
N MET A 160 18.06 -4.74 4.70
CA MET A 160 18.01 -5.11 3.29
C MET A 160 18.75 -4.11 2.40
N LEU A 161 18.64 -2.82 2.70
CA LEU A 161 19.25 -1.78 1.89
C LEU A 161 20.79 -1.82 1.99
N PRO A 162 21.53 -1.65 0.89
CA PRO A 162 22.98 -1.53 0.93
C PRO A 162 23.41 -0.30 1.74
N PRO A 163 24.68 -0.19 2.15
CA PRO A 163 25.19 0.98 2.87
C PRO A 163 24.94 2.28 2.10
N THR A 164 24.60 3.34 2.82
CA THR A 164 24.50 4.68 2.22
C THR A 164 25.90 5.15 1.79
N PRO A 165 26.10 5.59 0.54
CA PRO A 165 27.37 6.16 0.10
C PRO A 165 27.79 7.35 0.97
N ALA A 166 29.10 7.56 1.10
CA ALA A 166 29.62 8.82 1.63
C ALA A 166 29.21 9.98 0.71
N ALA A 167 28.90 11.12 1.33
CA ALA A 167 28.57 12.37 0.63
C ALA A 167 29.76 12.93 -0.15
#